data_AF-A0A1S3HST2-F1
#
_entry.id   AF-A0A1S3HST2-F1
#
_cell.length_a   1.000
_cell.length_b   1.000
_cell.length_c   1.000
_cell.angle_alpha   90.00
_cell.angle_beta   90.00
_cell.angle_gamma   90.00
#
_symmetry.space_group_name_H-M   'P 1'
#
loop_
_entity.id
_entity.type
_entity.pdbx_description
1 polymer ?
#
loop_
_entity_poly.entity_id
_entity_poly.type
_entity_poly.pdbx_seq_one_letter_code
_entity_poly.pdbx_strand_id
1 'polypeptide(L)'
;MPGTTPKTVQEDEMAKAKILVNTLKEKGITLLAIDFDRTIVSVHTAGAWRRGAETLAEYVRPCFKAALKAALAETLIHVCVVTYSQQPELIREVLKHALPHRQGAAYSISGD
;
A
#
# COMPACT_ATOMS: atom_id res chain seq x y z
N MET A 1 17.07 11.36 -24.14
CA MET A 1 15.73 10.85 -23.73
C MET A 1 15.27 11.73 -22.56
N PRO A 2 14.21 12.53 -22.69
CA PRO A 2 13.71 13.28 -21.55
C PRO A 2 13.14 12.28 -20.54
N GLY A 3 13.79 12.15 -19.38
CA GLY A 3 13.34 11.28 -18.29
C GLY A 3 12.06 11.84 -17.65
N THR A 4 11.09 10.97 -17.38
CA THR A 4 9.85 11.32 -16.69
C THR A 4 10.16 11.90 -15.31
N THR A 5 9.61 13.06 -14.97
CA THR A 5 9.85 13.71 -13.67
C THR A 5 9.07 13.02 -12.53
N PRO A 6 9.53 13.11 -11.26
CA PRO A 6 8.89 12.43 -10.12
C PRO A 6 7.41 12.80 -9.91
N LYS A 7 7.01 14.03 -10.27
CA LYS A 7 5.62 14.49 -10.17
C LYS A 7 4.72 13.77 -11.17
N THR A 8 5.17 13.65 -12.42
CA THR A 8 4.46 12.96 -13.49
C THR A 8 4.26 11.48 -13.16
N VAL A 9 5.27 10.81 -12.59
CA VAL A 9 5.15 9.40 -12.17
C VAL A 9 4.06 9.21 -11.10
N GLN A 10 3.97 10.11 -10.12
CA GLN A 10 2.92 10.02 -9.09
C GLN A 10 1.51 10.22 -9.65
N GLU A 11 1.36 11.14 -10.61
CA GLU A 11 0.09 11.40 -11.30
C GLU A 11 -0.34 10.18 -12.12
N ASP A 12 0.58 9.58 -12.88
CA ASP A 12 0.32 8.38 -13.68
C ASP A 12 -0.09 7.19 -12.82
N GLU A 13 0.63 6.93 -11.71
CA GLU A 13 0.29 5.85 -10.79
C GLU A 13 -1.08 6.07 -10.12
N MET A 14 -1.42 7.32 -9.80
CA MET A 14 -2.75 7.65 -9.26
C MET A 14 -3.86 7.44 -10.29
N ALA A 15 -3.64 7.76 -11.56
CA ALA A 15 -4.62 7.49 -12.62
C ALA A 15 -4.87 5.98 -12.78
N LYS A 16 -3.82 5.17 -12.83
CA LYS A 16 -3.92 3.69 -12.87
C LYS A 16 -4.62 3.13 -11.64
N ALA A 17 -4.30 3.65 -10.45
CA ALA A 17 -4.92 3.22 -9.20
C ALA A 17 -6.44 3.47 -9.18
N LYS A 18 -6.90 4.62 -9.68
CA LYS A 18 -8.34 4.91 -9.81
C LYS A 18 -9.03 3.95 -10.78
N ILE A 19 -8.41 3.65 -11.92
CA ILE A 19 -8.94 2.68 -12.89
C ILE A 19 -9.07 1.29 -12.24
N LEU A 20 -8.03 0.85 -11.52
CA LEU A 20 -8.05 -0.42 -10.77
C LEU A 20 -9.23 -0.45 -9.80
N VAL A 21 -9.35 0.55 -8.92
CA VAL A 21 -10.38 0.59 -7.87
C VAL A 21 -11.79 0.67 -8.47
N ASN A 22 -12.00 1.45 -9.54
CA ASN A 22 -13.28 1.48 -10.24
C ASN A 22 -13.62 0.10 -10.84
N THR A 23 -12.64 -0.56 -11.43
CA THR A 23 -12.82 -1.92 -11.98
C THR A 23 -13.21 -2.91 -10.89
N LEU A 24 -12.60 -2.82 -9.70
CA LEU A 24 -12.97 -3.67 -8.55
C LEU A 24 -14.43 -3.44 -8.14
N LYS A 25 -14.85 -2.17 -8.05
CA LYS A 25 -16.23 -1.79 -7.71
C LYS A 25 -17.24 -2.29 -8.73
N GLU A 26 -16.97 -2.10 -10.02
CA GLU A 26 -17.82 -2.57 -11.13
C GLU A 26 -17.99 -4.09 -11.11
N LYS A 27 -16.96 -4.82 -10.65
CA LYS A 27 -17.00 -6.27 -10.49
C LYS A 27 -17.59 -6.75 -9.17
N GLY A 28 -18.04 -5.84 -8.30
CA GLY A 28 -18.55 -6.17 -6.97
C GLY A 28 -17.49 -6.74 -6.01
N ILE A 29 -16.20 -6.50 -6.28
CA ILE A 29 -15.10 -6.92 -5.41
C ILE A 29 -14.95 -5.89 -4.30
N THR A 30 -15.08 -6.33 -3.05
CA THR A 30 -15.05 -5.47 -1.85
C THR A 30 -13.78 -5.63 -1.02
N LEU A 31 -12.89 -6.57 -1.34
CA LEU A 31 -11.67 -6.83 -0.58
C LEU A 31 -10.43 -6.80 -1.48
N LEU A 32 -9.46 -5.97 -1.10
CA LEU A 32 -8.11 -5.96 -1.65
C LEU A 32 -7.15 -6.53 -0.59
N ALA A 33 -6.80 -7.81 -0.75
CA ALA A 33 -5.80 -8.49 0.06
C ALA A 33 -4.43 -8.43 -0.65
N ILE A 34 -3.41 -7.91 0.02
CA ILE A 34 -2.09 -7.65 -0.59
C ILE A 34 -0.97 -8.21 0.28
N ASP A 35 -0.01 -8.87 -0.35
CA ASP A 35 1.25 -9.24 0.29
C ASP A 35 2.15 -8.03 0.59
N PHE A 36 3.07 -8.17 1.55
CA PHE A 36 3.95 -7.08 1.99
C PHE A 36 5.33 -7.15 1.35
N ASP A 37 6.08 -8.23 1.62
CA ASP A 37 7.49 -8.40 1.27
C ASP A 37 7.69 -8.52 -0.24
N ARG A 38 8.57 -7.70 -0.82
CA ARG A 38 8.74 -7.62 -2.29
C ARG A 38 7.43 -7.39 -3.07
N THR A 39 6.38 -6.92 -2.39
CA THR A 39 5.09 -6.55 -2.98
C THR A 39 4.80 -5.09 -2.67
N ILE A 40 4.26 -4.76 -1.49
CA ILE A 40 4.06 -3.36 -1.06
C ILE A 40 5.42 -2.65 -0.94
N VAL A 41 6.40 -3.29 -0.33
CA VAL A 41 7.79 -2.81 -0.27
C VAL A 41 8.63 -3.43 -1.37
N SER A 42 9.67 -2.73 -1.82
CA SER A 42 10.59 -3.25 -2.85
C SER A 42 11.63 -4.25 -2.29
N VAL A 43 11.82 -4.26 -0.97
CA VAL A 43 12.82 -5.09 -0.28
C VAL A 43 12.19 -6.31 0.38
N HIS A 44 13.04 -7.28 0.72
CA HIS A 44 12.66 -8.37 1.62
C HIS A 44 13.15 -8.06 3.04
N THR A 45 12.22 -8.04 3.98
CA THR A 45 12.41 -7.82 5.43
C THR A 45 12.91 -9.06 6.17
N ALA A 46 12.78 -10.24 5.55
CA ALA A 46 13.00 -11.55 6.17
C ALA A 46 12.23 -11.75 7.49
N GLY A 47 11.12 -11.02 7.69
CA GLY A 47 10.33 -11.06 8.93
C GLY A 47 11.04 -10.52 10.18
N ALA A 48 12.18 -9.84 10.02
CA ALA A 48 13.04 -9.42 11.14
C ALA A 48 13.66 -8.04 10.93
N TRP A 49 12.93 -7.11 10.30
CA TRP A 49 13.41 -5.76 10.06
C TRP A 49 13.56 -4.98 11.38
N ARG A 50 14.72 -4.32 11.54
CA ARG A 50 15.10 -3.61 12.79
C ARG A 50 15.46 -2.14 12.60
N ARG A 51 15.51 -1.64 11.36
CA ARG A 51 15.93 -0.25 11.07
C ARG A 51 14.80 0.79 11.25
N GLY A 52 13.65 0.38 11.79
CA GLY A 52 12.50 1.24 12.02
C GLY A 52 11.53 1.33 10.84
N ALA A 53 10.30 1.77 11.14
CA ALA A 53 9.20 1.86 10.18
C ALA A 53 9.40 3.00 9.17
N GLU A 54 9.89 4.15 9.60
CA GLU A 54 10.17 5.31 8.75
C GLU A 54 11.12 4.95 7.60
N THR A 55 12.26 4.33 7.92
CA THR A 55 13.21 3.86 6.90
C THR A 55 12.60 2.80 5.98
N LEU A 56 11.75 1.90 6.50
CA LEU A 56 11.10 0.90 5.65
C LEU A 56 10.04 1.52 4.73
N ALA A 57 9.40 2.62 5.14
CA ALA A 57 8.40 3.35 4.35
C ALA A 57 8.99 4.00 3.08
N GLU A 58 10.29 4.27 3.06
CA GLU A 58 11.01 4.71 1.86
C GLU A 58 11.00 3.64 0.75
N TYR A 59 10.95 2.36 1.11
CA TYR A 59 10.90 1.24 0.17
C TYR A 59 9.48 0.91 -0.31
N VAL A 60 8.44 1.57 0.19
CA VAL A 60 7.07 1.35 -0.28
C VAL A 60 6.95 1.83 -1.72
N ARG A 61 6.52 0.94 -2.61
CA ARG A 61 6.48 1.20 -4.05
C ARG A 61 5.45 2.28 -4.39
N PRO A 62 5.75 3.23 -5.29
CA PRO A 62 4.82 4.30 -5.65
C PRO A 62 3.45 3.82 -6.15
N CYS A 63 3.42 2.74 -6.94
CA CYS A 63 2.18 2.14 -7.44
C CYS A 63 1.26 1.67 -6.29
N PHE A 64 1.83 1.03 -5.26
CA PHE A 64 1.07 0.60 -4.09
C PHE A 64 0.67 1.77 -3.19
N LYS A 65 1.47 2.82 -3.07
CA LYS A 65 1.02 4.07 -2.41
C LYS A 65 -0.23 4.61 -3.10
N ALA A 66 -0.24 4.66 -4.43
CA ALA A 66 -1.38 5.13 -5.20
C ALA A 66 -2.60 4.19 -5.07
N ALA A 67 -2.41 2.89 -5.23
CA ALA A 67 -3.47 1.87 -5.11
C ALA A 67 -4.12 1.87 -3.73
N LEU A 68 -3.31 1.86 -2.66
CA LEU A 68 -3.80 1.91 -1.28
C LEU A 68 -4.54 3.21 -0.99
N LYS A 69 -4.02 4.37 -1.43
CA LYS A 69 -4.71 5.66 -1.31
C LYS A 69 -6.07 5.65 -1.99
N ALA A 70 -6.15 5.13 -3.22
CA ALA A 70 -7.39 5.07 -3.97
C ALA A 70 -8.39 4.10 -3.32
N ALA A 71 -7.94 2.91 -2.91
CA ALA A 71 -8.78 1.91 -2.26
C ALA A 71 -9.35 2.42 -0.92
N LEU A 72 -8.50 3.00 -0.06
CA LEU A 72 -8.90 3.58 1.22
C LEU A 72 -9.77 4.84 1.08
N ALA A 73 -9.87 5.41 -0.13
CA ALA A 73 -10.78 6.51 -0.39
C ALA A 73 -12.23 6.05 -0.59
N GLU A 74 -12.44 4.76 -0.88
CA GLU A 74 -13.74 4.15 -1.11
C GLU A 74 -14.31 3.53 0.16
N THR A 75 -15.62 3.64 0.35
CA THR A 75 -16.30 3.09 1.52
C THR A 75 -16.56 1.59 1.42
N LEU A 76 -16.64 1.05 0.21
CA LEU A 76 -16.98 -0.36 -0.06
C LEU A 76 -15.76 -1.26 -0.26
N ILE A 77 -14.55 -0.69 -0.35
CA ILE A 77 -13.31 -1.45 -0.53
C ILE A 77 -12.59 -1.54 0.80
N HIS A 78 -12.46 -2.77 1.29
CA HIS A 78 -11.62 -3.12 2.43
C HIS A 78 -10.21 -3.45 1.97
N VAL A 79 -9.22 -3.01 2.74
CA VAL A 79 -7.80 -3.30 2.48
C VAL A 79 -7.26 -4.17 3.60
N CYS A 80 -6.64 -5.29 3.23
CA CYS A 80 -5.96 -6.20 4.14
C CYS A 80 -4.52 -6.44 3.67
N VAL A 81 -3.57 -6.43 4.61
CA VAL A 81 -2.22 -6.94 4.36
C VAL A 81 -2.14 -8.38 4.84
N VAL A 82 -1.76 -9.29 3.94
CA VAL A 82 -1.61 -10.72 4.21
C VAL A 82 -0.14 -11.08 4.04
N THR A 83 0.54 -11.50 5.10
CA THR A 83 2.00 -11.66 5.07
C THR A 83 2.49 -12.75 6.00
N TYR A 84 3.63 -13.36 5.67
CA TYR A 84 4.37 -14.26 6.57
C TYR A 84 5.23 -13.52 7.61
N SER A 85 5.28 -12.18 7.55
CA SER A 85 6.04 -11.40 8.52
C SER A 85 5.40 -11.45 9.90
N GLN A 86 6.22 -11.78 10.91
CA GLN A 86 5.84 -11.80 12.33
C GLN A 86 5.84 -10.38 12.97
N GLN A 87 5.89 -9.32 12.17
CA GLN A 87 5.98 -7.94 12.63
C GLN A 87 4.78 -7.08 12.19
N PRO A 88 3.52 -7.43 12.54
CA PRO A 88 2.33 -6.71 12.08
C PRO A 88 2.29 -5.24 12.56
N GLU A 89 2.78 -4.95 13.76
CA GLU A 89 2.85 -3.58 14.28
C GLU A 89 3.85 -2.72 13.48
N LEU A 90 4.99 -3.29 13.10
CA LEU A 90 5.94 -2.60 12.21
C LEU A 90 5.28 -2.26 10.88
N ILE A 91 4.56 -3.20 10.28
CA ILE A 91 3.87 -3.01 8.99
C ILE A 91 2.81 -1.91 9.11
N ARG A 92 2.05 -1.88 10.21
CA ARG A 92 1.09 -0.82 10.50
C ARG A 92 1.77 0.55 10.50
N GLU A 93 2.87 0.70 11.23
CA GLU A 93 3.60 1.97 11.28
C GLU A 93 4.19 2.35 9.91
N VAL A 94 4.70 1.39 9.14
CA VAL A 94 5.17 1.63 7.76
C VAL A 94 4.06 2.22 6.89
N LEU A 95 2.85 1.66 6.96
CA LEU A 95 1.71 2.17 6.19
C LEU A 95 1.26 3.55 6.67
N LYS A 96 1.33 3.85 7.98
CA LYS A 96 1.08 5.20 8.51
C LYS A 96 2.08 6.22 8.00
N HIS A 97 3.36 5.86 7.88
CA HIS A 97 4.38 6.74 7.31
C HIS A 97 4.22 6.91 5.79
N ALA A 98 3.83 5.86 5.08
CA ALA A 98 3.75 5.85 3.62
C ALA A 98 2.48 6.49 3.05
N LEU A 99 1.39 6.53 3.83
CA LEU A 99 0.08 7.02 3.42
C LEU A 99 -0.31 8.27 4.22
N PRO A 100 -0.89 9.31 3.59
CA PRO A 100 -1.35 10.51 4.29
C PRO A 100 -2.42 10.15 5.31
N HIS A 101 -2.34 10.73 6.50
CA HIS A 101 -3.32 10.49 7.57
C HIS A 101 -4.73 10.86 7.11
N ARG A 102 -5.58 9.84 6.93
CA ARG A 102 -7.03 10.01 6.89
C ARG A 102 -7.59 9.42 8.19
N GLN A 103 -8.19 10.25 9.02
CA GLN A 103 -8.91 9.78 10.21
C GLN A 103 -10.00 8.79 9.76
N GLY A 104 -9.99 7.57 10.33
CA GLY A 104 -11.01 6.55 10.09
C GLY A 104 -10.76 5.53 8.99
N ALA A 105 -9.64 5.59 8.24
CA ALA A 105 -9.27 4.53 7.31
C ALA A 105 -8.67 3.33 8.07
N ALA A 106 -9.48 2.30 8.31
CA ALA A 106 -9.04 1.07 8.94
C ALA A 106 -8.51 0.08 7.89
N TYR A 107 -7.30 -0.44 8.11
CA TYR A 107 -6.78 -1.61 7.39
C TYR A 107 -6.50 -2.71 8.40
N SER A 108 -6.76 -3.95 7.99
CA SER A 108 -6.50 -5.13 8.79
C SER A 108 -5.14 -5.72 8.38
N ILE A 109 -4.42 -6.27 9.35
CA ILE A 109 -3.18 -7.02 9.09
C ILE A 109 -3.42 -8.41 9.65
N SER A 110 -3.32 -9.42 8.80
CA SER A 110 -3.42 -10.83 9.17
C SER A 110 -2.10 -11.53 8.82
N GLY A 111 -1.52 -12.21 9.80
CA GLY A 111 -0.36 -13.07 9.62
C GLY A 111 -0.62 -14.45 10.22
N ASP A 112 0.16 -15.43 9.77
CA ASP A 112 0.25 -16.78 10.36
C ASP A 112 1.26 -16.82 11.52
#